data_AF-A0A924KJV8-F1
#
_entry.id   AF-A0A924KJV8-F1
#
_cell.length_a   1.000
_cell.length_b   1.000
_cell.length_c   1.000
_cell.angle_alpha   90.00
_cell.angle_beta   90.00
_cell.angle_gamma   90.00
#
_symmetry.space_group_name_H-M   'P 1'
#
loop_
_entity.id
_entity.type
_entity.pdbx_description
1 polymer ?
#
loop_
_entity_poly.entity_id
_entity_poly.type
_entity_poly.pdbx_seq_one_letter_code
_entity_poly.pdbx_strand_id
1 'polypeptide(L)'
;TSSGVFFSWIFYLPMAIAGVPPEIFAILALVDLLYQFWVHTEQAGKLGSLDRVFCSPSNHRVHHAVNTQYLDKNYGGILVLWDRLFGSFAVEEEKCVYGTRGQLNSWDPLWANLEVYTALAQDSWRTRHWADKVRVWFKPPGWQPADLALAHPKPEFRLEAVTRFNPPLRRTQQWFAAAQFAATLVAIALLLWHVDAMPMVDAAIWCVGLSIGVWATGRFLQGTLSMLEVLAIQAAALATVSAIGLLGWHALLKPLPIVFAILFVAAPALSTASKPYFSAFLTAALLFSLGGDIALLWPESWFILGLGLFLIAHGFYIALFRQGQVWFPSRTALAAVLVVGAGMYAVIWPGLSDPVLKIAVAVYVSVISLMAAQAIGRATVLQDAPSRWVAVAACIFMLSDACIAINKFVTPLPWAGLWILATYYTAQLLIARHARPPHPAV
;
A
#
# COMPACT_ATOMS: atom_id res chain seq x y z
N THR A 1 18.03 -0.08 -11.94
CA THR A 1 17.34 -1.35 -12.27
C THR A 1 17.05 -2.11 -10.98
N SER A 2 15.87 -2.71 -10.85
CA SER A 2 15.39 -3.39 -9.63
C SER A 2 16.06 -4.74 -9.33
N SER A 3 16.91 -5.25 -10.24
CA SER A 3 17.66 -6.50 -10.09
C SER A 3 19.08 -6.31 -9.51
N GLY A 4 19.56 -5.06 -9.41
CA GLY A 4 20.93 -4.76 -8.99
C GLY A 4 21.29 -5.40 -7.64
N VAL A 5 20.36 -5.39 -6.68
CA VAL A 5 20.55 -5.98 -5.34
C VAL A 5 20.84 -7.49 -5.40
N PHE A 6 20.32 -8.22 -6.39
CA PHE A 6 20.47 -9.67 -6.47
C PHE A 6 21.75 -10.12 -7.17
N PHE A 7 22.34 -9.29 -8.03
CA PHE A 7 23.44 -9.69 -8.93
C PHE A 7 24.69 -8.83 -8.80
N SER A 8 24.63 -7.69 -8.12
CA SER A 8 25.79 -6.78 -7.98
C SER A 8 26.99 -7.44 -7.30
N TRP A 9 26.74 -8.35 -6.36
CA TRP A 9 27.78 -9.10 -5.66
C TRP A 9 28.72 -9.87 -6.60
N ILE A 10 28.25 -10.28 -7.80
CA ILE A 10 29.09 -10.98 -8.78
C ILE A 10 30.26 -10.10 -9.23
N PHE A 11 30.04 -8.79 -9.33
CA PHE A 11 31.06 -7.83 -9.72
C PHE A 11 31.92 -7.37 -8.53
N TYR A 12 31.34 -7.32 -7.32
CA TYR A 12 32.04 -6.85 -6.12
C TYR A 12 32.84 -7.93 -5.39
N LEU A 13 32.39 -9.18 -5.41
CA LEU A 13 33.05 -10.29 -4.73
C LEU A 13 34.49 -10.54 -5.21
N PRO A 14 34.80 -10.52 -6.53
CA PRO A 14 36.18 -10.63 -7.00
C PRO A 14 37.08 -9.52 -6.45
N MET A 15 36.58 -8.29 -6.38
CA MET A 15 37.33 -7.16 -5.83
C MET A 15 37.56 -7.30 -4.32
N ALA A 16 36.56 -7.79 -3.58
CA ALA A 16 36.70 -8.09 -2.15
C ALA A 16 37.75 -9.19 -1.92
N ILE A 17 37.74 -10.26 -2.72
CA ILE A 17 38.73 -11.34 -2.69
C ILE A 17 40.14 -10.81 -3.03
N ALA A 18 40.23 -9.85 -3.96
CA ALA A 18 41.49 -9.18 -4.31
C ALA A 18 41.99 -8.20 -3.21
N GLY A 19 41.28 -8.06 -2.09
CA GLY A 19 41.69 -7.23 -0.96
C GLY A 19 41.37 -5.74 -1.11
N VAL A 20 40.43 -5.37 -2.00
CA VAL A 20 39.97 -3.98 -2.12
C VAL A 20 39.22 -3.58 -0.84
N PRO A 21 39.62 -2.50 -0.15
CA PRO A 21 38.96 -2.08 1.09
C PRO A 21 37.51 -1.63 0.88
N PRO A 22 36.56 -1.96 1.79
CA PRO A 22 35.17 -1.49 1.76
C PRO A 22 34.99 0.03 1.56
N GLU A 23 35.90 0.82 2.12
CA GLU A 23 35.89 2.28 2.08
C GLU A 23 36.06 2.81 0.65
N ILE A 24 36.84 2.12 -0.18
CA ILE A 24 37.02 2.48 -1.59
C ILE A 24 35.70 2.32 -2.35
N PHE A 25 34.93 1.26 -2.07
CA PHE A 25 33.61 1.10 -2.66
C PHE A 25 32.66 2.21 -2.23
N ALA A 26 32.66 2.58 -0.95
CA ALA A 26 31.82 3.66 -0.44
C ALA A 26 32.16 5.00 -1.11
N ILE A 27 33.45 5.32 -1.25
CA ILE A 27 33.91 6.54 -1.93
C ILE A 27 33.50 6.55 -3.40
N LEU A 28 33.76 5.46 -4.14
CA LEU A 28 33.42 5.38 -5.56
C LEU A 28 31.90 5.38 -5.78
N ALA A 29 31.13 4.73 -4.91
CA ALA A 29 29.67 4.78 -4.96
C ALA A 29 29.16 6.20 -4.72
N LEU A 30 29.77 6.97 -3.81
CA LEU A 30 29.42 8.37 -3.59
C LEU A 30 29.79 9.25 -4.78
N VAL A 31 30.97 9.05 -5.37
CA VAL A 31 31.39 9.77 -6.58
C VAL A 31 30.43 9.49 -7.73
N ASP A 32 30.08 8.22 -7.96
CA ASP A 32 29.09 7.85 -8.98
C ASP A 32 27.72 8.46 -8.67
N LEU A 33 27.23 8.35 -7.43
CA LEU A 33 25.94 8.93 -7.03
C LEU A 33 25.86 10.44 -7.31
N LEU A 34 26.91 11.20 -6.96
CA LEU A 34 26.98 12.63 -7.22
C LEU A 34 27.09 12.93 -8.72
N TYR A 35 27.86 12.13 -9.46
CA TYR A 35 27.97 12.25 -10.91
C TYR A 35 26.65 11.96 -11.62
N GLN A 36 25.92 10.93 -11.17
CA GLN A 36 24.62 10.58 -11.73
C GLN A 36 23.63 11.74 -11.58
N PHE A 37 23.72 12.60 -10.55
CA PHE A 37 22.73 13.66 -10.36
C PHE A 37 22.70 14.69 -11.50
N TRP A 38 23.86 15.25 -11.89
CA TRP A 38 23.90 16.37 -12.84
C TRP A 38 23.61 15.94 -14.29
N VAL A 39 23.81 14.66 -14.64
CA VAL A 39 23.50 14.14 -15.98
C VAL A 39 21.98 14.02 -16.23
N HIS A 40 21.14 14.05 -15.19
CA HIS A 40 19.67 14.03 -15.31
C HIS A 40 19.07 15.42 -15.51
N THR A 41 19.49 16.13 -16.57
CA THR A 41 18.92 17.45 -16.91
C THR A 41 18.72 17.63 -18.41
N GLU A 42 17.66 18.34 -18.79
CA GLU A 42 17.44 18.83 -20.16
C GLU A 42 18.06 20.21 -20.40
N GLN A 43 18.52 20.88 -19.33
CA GLN A 43 19.01 22.26 -19.41
C GLN A 43 20.41 22.37 -20.06
N ALA A 44 21.20 21.30 -19.99
CA ALA A 44 22.53 21.23 -20.58
C ALA A 44 22.49 20.46 -21.91
N GLY A 45 23.00 21.08 -22.96
CA GLY A 45 23.13 20.48 -24.30
C GLY A 45 24.31 19.50 -24.42
N LYS A 46 24.88 19.42 -25.62
CA LYS A 46 26.10 18.66 -25.91
C LYS A 46 27.33 19.40 -25.35
N LEU A 47 28.29 18.66 -24.79
CA LEU A 47 29.54 19.21 -24.25
C LEU A 47 30.72 19.05 -25.21
N GLY A 48 30.46 18.67 -26.46
CA GLY A 48 31.45 18.64 -27.53
C GLY A 48 32.43 17.48 -27.37
N SER A 49 33.71 17.77 -27.16
CA SER A 49 34.74 16.72 -27.01
C SER A 49 34.55 15.90 -25.73
N LEU A 50 33.95 16.48 -24.68
CA LEU A 50 33.70 15.79 -23.42
C LEU A 50 32.69 14.65 -23.57
N ASP A 51 31.69 14.79 -24.46
CA ASP A 51 30.70 13.73 -24.81
C ASP A 51 31.36 12.49 -25.46
N ARG A 52 32.67 12.55 -25.73
CA ARG A 52 33.43 11.42 -26.27
C ARG A 52 34.02 10.53 -25.19
N VAL A 53 34.20 11.05 -23.98
CA VAL A 53 34.87 10.36 -22.87
C VAL A 53 33.92 10.19 -21.69
N PHE A 54 33.24 11.27 -21.33
CA PHE A 54 32.36 11.37 -20.18
C PHE A 54 30.90 11.25 -20.59
N CYS A 55 30.08 10.68 -19.71
CA CYS A 55 28.63 10.68 -19.85
C CYS A 55 28.11 12.10 -19.56
N SER A 56 27.74 12.82 -20.61
CA SER A 56 27.08 14.11 -20.46
C SER A 56 25.56 13.97 -20.33
N PRO A 57 24.84 15.05 -19.95
CA PRO A 57 23.39 15.07 -19.99
C PRO A 57 22.83 14.65 -21.36
N SER A 58 23.49 15.03 -22.46
CA SER A 58 23.07 14.59 -23.81
C SER A 58 23.25 13.08 -24.01
N ASN A 59 24.37 12.51 -23.58
CA ASN A 59 24.57 11.05 -23.65
C ASN A 59 23.55 10.30 -22.79
N HIS A 60 23.25 10.82 -21.61
CA HIS A 60 22.33 10.20 -20.66
C HIS A 60 20.86 10.32 -21.08
N ARG A 61 20.47 11.38 -21.79
CA ARG A 61 19.12 11.48 -22.38
C ARG A 61 18.84 10.36 -23.38
N VAL A 62 19.83 10.03 -24.21
CA VAL A 62 19.76 8.89 -25.14
C VAL A 62 19.53 7.58 -24.38
N HIS A 63 20.23 7.37 -23.25
CA HIS A 63 20.03 6.19 -22.41
C HIS A 63 18.59 6.04 -21.91
N HIS A 64 17.94 7.13 -21.52
CA HIS A 64 16.57 7.13 -21.02
C HIS A 64 15.48 7.20 -22.11
N ALA A 65 15.88 7.23 -23.38
CA ALA A 65 14.95 7.43 -24.49
C ALA A 65 14.36 6.12 -25.04
N VAL A 66 13.11 6.18 -25.49
CA VAL A 66 12.40 5.05 -26.12
C VAL A 66 12.37 5.12 -27.65
N ASN A 67 12.95 6.18 -28.25
CA ASN A 67 13.13 6.31 -29.69
C ASN A 67 13.89 5.08 -30.22
N THR A 68 13.48 4.56 -31.37
CA THR A 68 14.04 3.31 -31.92
C THR A 68 15.55 3.34 -32.08
N GLN A 69 16.13 4.48 -32.48
CA GLN A 69 17.58 4.65 -32.65
C GLN A 69 18.39 4.69 -31.34
N TYR A 70 17.73 4.95 -30.21
CA TYR A 70 18.37 5.12 -28.90
C TYR A 70 18.22 3.91 -27.98
N LEU A 71 17.45 2.90 -28.40
CA LEU A 71 17.30 1.69 -27.61
C LEU A 71 18.63 0.99 -27.41
N ASP A 72 18.85 0.55 -26.17
CA ASP A 72 20.02 -0.25 -25.81
C ASP A 72 21.34 0.48 -26.12
N LYS A 73 21.36 1.79 -25.89
CA LYS A 73 22.51 2.68 -26.08
C LYS A 73 22.94 3.38 -24.80
N ASN A 74 24.21 3.82 -24.79
CA ASN A 74 24.82 4.67 -23.78
C ASN A 74 24.65 4.15 -22.33
N TYR A 75 25.13 2.95 -22.05
CA TYR A 75 25.07 2.32 -20.72
C TYR A 75 26.05 2.90 -19.69
N GLY A 76 27.10 3.62 -20.12
CA GLY A 76 28.13 4.16 -19.24
C GLY A 76 27.62 5.28 -18.35
N GLY A 77 27.61 5.06 -17.02
CA GLY A 77 27.16 6.04 -16.03
C GLY A 77 28.08 7.26 -15.89
N ILE A 78 29.40 7.08 -15.95
CA ILE A 78 30.39 8.17 -15.88
C ILE A 78 31.19 8.28 -17.17
N LEU A 79 31.63 7.14 -17.71
CA LEU A 79 32.50 7.09 -18.88
C LEU A 79 31.74 6.45 -20.05
N VAL A 80 31.46 7.25 -21.07
CA VAL A 80 30.88 6.76 -22.35
C VAL A 80 31.93 6.05 -23.21
N LEU A 81 33.21 6.10 -22.80
CA LEU A 81 34.29 5.35 -23.43
C LEU A 81 33.95 3.86 -23.57
N TRP A 82 33.31 3.27 -22.56
CA TRP A 82 32.90 1.86 -22.61
C TRP A 82 31.89 1.61 -23.74
N ASP A 83 30.91 2.49 -23.92
CA ASP A 83 29.94 2.38 -25.01
C ASP A 83 30.59 2.47 -26.39
N ARG A 84 31.67 3.23 -26.52
CA ARG A 84 32.44 3.30 -27.76
C ARG A 84 33.24 2.03 -28.01
N LEU A 85 33.89 1.51 -26.98
CA LEU A 85 34.67 0.27 -27.07
C LEU A 85 33.79 -0.94 -27.41
N PHE A 86 32.57 -0.98 -26.86
CA PHE A 86 31.66 -2.11 -27.04
C PHE A 86 30.53 -1.87 -28.05
N GLY A 87 30.49 -0.71 -28.71
CA GLY A 87 29.57 -0.43 -29.83
C GLY A 87 28.12 -0.07 -29.43
N SER A 88 27.88 0.29 -28.17
CA SER A 88 26.57 0.77 -27.67
C SER A 88 26.45 2.30 -27.68
N PHE A 89 27.44 3.04 -28.19
CA PHE A 89 27.36 4.50 -28.23
C PHE A 89 26.38 5.02 -29.30
N ALA A 90 25.56 6.00 -28.94
CA ALA A 90 24.74 6.78 -29.85
C ALA A 90 24.73 8.28 -29.46
N VAL A 91 24.68 9.14 -30.48
CA VAL A 91 24.58 10.59 -30.31
C VAL A 91 23.12 10.99 -30.24
N GLU A 92 22.79 12.01 -29.44
CA GLU A 92 21.47 12.64 -29.46
C GLU A 92 21.31 13.46 -30.75
N GLU A 93 20.58 12.93 -31.74
CA GLU A 93 20.30 13.57 -33.03
C GLU A 93 18.88 14.15 -33.09
N GLU A 94 17.88 13.36 -32.68
CA GLU A 94 16.49 13.73 -32.50
C GLU A 94 16.13 13.95 -31.03
N LYS A 95 15.04 14.68 -30.79
CA LYS A 95 14.48 14.90 -29.45
C LYS A 95 14.15 13.57 -28.78
N CYS A 96 14.72 13.35 -27.60
CA CYS A 96 14.48 12.17 -26.79
C CYS A 96 13.03 12.15 -26.24
N VAL A 97 12.37 11.01 -26.38
CA VAL A 97 11.12 10.69 -25.68
C VAL A 97 11.45 9.73 -24.56
N TYR A 98 11.24 10.12 -23.31
CA TYR A 98 11.65 9.32 -22.15
C TYR A 98 10.64 8.24 -21.77
N GLY A 99 11.16 7.19 -21.13
CA GLY A 99 10.36 6.21 -20.41
C GLY A 99 10.74 4.79 -20.76
N THR A 100 9.77 3.88 -20.68
CA THR A 100 9.88 2.48 -21.08
C THR A 100 8.87 2.19 -22.18
N ARG A 101 9.18 1.29 -23.11
CA ARG A 101 8.25 0.92 -24.20
C ARG A 101 6.93 0.33 -23.71
N GLY A 102 6.94 -0.31 -22.54
CA GLY A 102 5.74 -0.58 -21.74
C GLY A 102 5.67 0.43 -20.60
N GLN A 103 4.81 1.44 -20.72
CA GLN A 103 4.67 2.47 -19.69
C GLN A 103 3.95 1.91 -18.45
N LEU A 104 4.44 2.29 -17.26
CA LEU A 104 3.87 1.90 -15.96
C LEU A 104 2.40 2.32 -15.78
N ASN A 105 2.03 3.50 -16.30
CA ASN A 105 0.68 4.06 -16.23
C ASN A 105 0.07 4.04 -14.81
N SER A 106 0.88 4.35 -13.80
CA SER A 106 0.47 4.32 -12.40
C SER A 106 1.29 5.30 -11.56
N TRP A 107 0.66 5.83 -10.52
CA TRP A 107 1.33 6.59 -9.45
C TRP A 107 1.54 5.74 -8.19
N ASP A 108 1.15 4.46 -8.21
CA ASP A 108 1.31 3.54 -7.09
C ASP A 108 2.78 3.09 -6.97
N PRO A 109 3.49 3.49 -5.89
CA PRO A 109 4.91 3.17 -5.72
C PRO A 109 5.17 1.69 -5.49
N LEU A 110 4.19 0.94 -4.95
CA LEU A 110 4.30 -0.50 -4.76
C LEU A 110 4.16 -1.19 -6.12
N TRP A 111 3.18 -0.78 -6.92
CA TRP A 111 2.99 -1.31 -8.27
C TRP A 111 4.20 -1.03 -9.17
N ALA A 112 4.81 0.16 -9.06
CA ALA A 112 6.02 0.53 -9.80
C ALA A 112 7.18 -0.46 -9.58
N ASN A 113 7.26 -1.09 -8.40
CA ASN A 113 8.28 -2.09 -8.09
C ASN A 113 7.88 -3.52 -8.48
N LEU A 114 6.58 -3.79 -8.69
CA LEU A 114 6.04 -5.13 -8.87
C LEU A 114 5.58 -5.44 -10.29
N GLU A 115 5.27 -4.43 -11.11
CA GLU A 115 4.58 -4.63 -12.39
C GLU A 115 5.36 -5.52 -13.37
N VAL A 116 6.68 -5.33 -13.45
CA VAL A 116 7.55 -6.08 -14.37
C VAL A 116 7.61 -7.53 -13.95
N TYR A 117 7.82 -7.80 -12.66
CA TYR A 117 7.83 -9.16 -12.12
C TYR A 117 6.48 -9.85 -12.26
N THR A 118 5.39 -9.09 -12.10
CA THR A 118 4.03 -9.60 -12.30
C THR A 118 3.80 -9.98 -13.76
N ALA A 119 4.22 -9.14 -14.71
CA ALA A 119 4.13 -9.45 -16.14
C ALA A 119 4.96 -10.69 -16.51
N LEU A 120 6.19 -10.79 -16.01
CA LEU A 120 7.05 -11.97 -16.22
C LEU A 120 6.45 -13.24 -15.62
N ALA A 121 5.89 -13.17 -14.41
CA ALA A 121 5.23 -14.30 -13.77
C ALA A 121 3.97 -14.73 -14.54
N GLN A 122 3.20 -13.79 -15.09
CA GLN A 122 2.05 -14.09 -15.93
C GLN A 122 2.47 -14.76 -17.24
N ASP A 123 3.49 -14.25 -17.93
CA ASP A 123 4.03 -14.87 -19.14
C ASP A 123 4.59 -16.28 -18.83
N SER A 124 5.32 -16.42 -17.72
CA SER A 124 5.81 -17.71 -17.22
C SER A 124 4.67 -18.70 -16.96
N TRP A 125 3.58 -18.24 -16.34
CA TRP A 125 2.42 -19.10 -16.05
C TRP A 125 1.68 -19.51 -17.32
N ARG A 126 1.46 -18.57 -18.25
CA ARG A 126 0.61 -18.75 -19.44
C ARG A 126 1.28 -19.57 -20.55
N THR A 127 2.60 -19.50 -20.72
CA THR A 127 3.26 -20.30 -21.76
C THR A 127 3.17 -21.79 -21.47
N ARG A 128 2.94 -22.59 -22.50
CA ARG A 128 2.80 -24.06 -22.42
C ARG A 128 4.16 -24.75 -22.36
N HIS A 129 5.23 -24.10 -22.84
CA HIS A 129 6.56 -24.69 -22.91
C HIS A 129 7.34 -24.48 -21.62
N TRP A 130 7.74 -25.56 -20.95
CA TRP A 130 8.46 -25.50 -19.68
C TRP A 130 9.76 -24.69 -19.74
N ALA A 131 10.53 -24.84 -20.83
CA ALA A 131 11.75 -24.06 -21.03
C ALA A 131 11.46 -22.55 -21.09
N ASP A 132 10.34 -22.17 -21.70
CA ASP A 132 9.96 -20.77 -21.84
C ASP A 132 9.43 -20.18 -20.53
N LYS A 133 8.87 -21.02 -19.63
CA LYS A 133 8.55 -20.60 -18.25
C LYS A 133 9.76 -20.05 -17.51
N VAL A 134 10.95 -20.56 -17.81
CA VAL A 134 12.22 -20.08 -17.24
C VAL A 134 12.83 -18.97 -18.10
N ARG A 135 12.85 -19.13 -19.43
CA ARG A 135 13.50 -18.15 -20.33
C ARG A 135 12.91 -16.75 -20.24
N VAL A 136 11.61 -16.59 -19.94
CA VAL A 136 10.99 -15.26 -19.76
C VAL A 136 11.76 -14.40 -18.75
N TRP A 137 12.37 -14.99 -17.71
CA TRP A 137 13.10 -14.28 -16.66
C TRP A 137 14.48 -13.78 -17.09
N PHE A 138 15.03 -14.30 -18.19
CA PHE A 138 16.39 -14.02 -18.65
C PHE A 138 16.45 -13.39 -20.04
N LYS A 139 15.34 -13.47 -20.80
CA LYS A 139 15.23 -12.90 -22.14
C LYS A 139 14.97 -11.39 -22.07
N PRO A 140 15.35 -10.63 -23.11
CA PRO A 140 15.14 -9.18 -23.12
C PRO A 140 13.64 -8.84 -23.04
N PRO A 141 13.27 -7.63 -22.53
CA PRO A 141 11.87 -7.26 -22.28
C PRO A 141 10.93 -7.37 -23.49
N GLY A 142 11.47 -7.23 -24.71
CA GLY A 142 10.72 -7.37 -25.96
C GLY A 142 10.40 -8.81 -26.37
N TRP A 143 11.07 -9.81 -25.77
CA TRP A 143 10.86 -11.22 -26.10
C TRP A 143 9.52 -11.73 -25.56
N GLN A 144 8.89 -12.65 -26.29
CA GLN A 144 7.78 -13.48 -25.83
C GLN A 144 7.97 -14.92 -26.31
N PRO A 145 7.53 -15.93 -25.53
CA PRO A 145 7.38 -17.29 -26.01
C PRO A 145 6.52 -17.35 -27.27
N ALA A 146 6.82 -18.24 -28.21
CA ALA A 146 6.15 -18.28 -29.51
C ALA A 146 4.64 -18.55 -29.39
N ASP A 147 4.24 -19.40 -28.45
CA ASP A 147 2.84 -19.70 -28.17
C ASP A 147 2.09 -18.49 -27.60
N LEU A 148 2.74 -17.70 -26.74
CA LEU A 148 2.18 -16.45 -26.24
C LEU A 148 2.15 -15.35 -27.29
N ALA A 149 3.17 -15.24 -28.13
CA ALA A 149 3.18 -14.27 -29.23
C ALA A 149 2.00 -14.50 -30.20
N LEU A 150 1.56 -15.76 -30.38
CA LEU A 150 0.39 -16.11 -31.17
C LEU A 150 -0.94 -15.85 -30.43
N ALA A 151 -1.04 -16.26 -29.16
CA ALA A 151 -2.30 -16.16 -28.41
C ALA A 151 -2.58 -14.75 -27.85
N HIS A 152 -1.52 -14.05 -27.43
CA HIS A 152 -1.55 -12.76 -26.73
C HIS A 152 -0.35 -11.89 -27.16
N PRO A 153 -0.31 -11.44 -28.43
CA PRO A 153 0.78 -10.63 -28.92
C PRO A 153 0.94 -9.34 -28.11
N LYS A 154 2.19 -8.98 -27.78
CA LYS A 154 2.51 -7.64 -27.27
C LYS A 154 2.11 -6.59 -28.31
N PRO A 155 1.51 -5.45 -27.88
CA PRO A 155 1.17 -4.38 -28.79
C PRO A 155 2.42 -3.80 -29.46
N GLU A 156 2.28 -3.41 -30.71
CA GLU A 156 3.33 -2.71 -31.44
C GLU A 156 3.63 -1.36 -30.78
N PHE A 157 4.91 -1.07 -30.55
CA PHE A 157 5.33 0.21 -29.99
C PHE A 157 5.29 1.30 -31.07
N ARG A 158 4.59 2.41 -30.77
CA ARG A 158 4.52 3.60 -31.63
C ARG A 158 4.96 4.82 -30.82
N LEU A 159 5.98 5.52 -31.31
CA LEU A 159 6.57 6.64 -30.60
C LEU A 159 5.57 7.79 -30.42
N GLU A 160 4.72 8.02 -31.43
CA GLU A 160 3.71 9.07 -31.46
C GLU A 160 2.55 8.81 -30.49
N ALA A 161 2.35 7.54 -30.09
CA ALA A 161 1.33 7.15 -29.12
C ALA A 161 1.82 7.28 -27.66
N VAL A 162 3.10 7.58 -27.44
CA VAL A 162 3.64 7.75 -26.10
C VAL A 162 3.08 9.03 -25.47
N THR A 163 2.21 8.84 -24.49
CA THR A 163 1.63 9.92 -23.68
C THR A 163 2.04 9.74 -22.23
N ARG A 164 2.40 10.84 -21.56
CA ARG A 164 2.74 10.80 -20.13
C ARG A 164 1.50 10.48 -19.32
N PHE A 165 1.62 9.53 -18.38
CA PHE A 165 0.55 9.23 -17.45
C PHE A 165 0.28 10.42 -16.51
N ASN A 166 -0.81 11.13 -16.76
CA ASN A 166 -1.20 12.32 -15.99
C ASN A 166 -2.73 12.41 -15.86
N PRO A 167 -3.35 11.62 -14.97
CA PRO A 167 -4.78 11.68 -14.72
C PRO A 167 -5.22 13.10 -14.34
N PRO A 168 -6.36 13.61 -14.88
CA PRO A 168 -6.77 14.98 -14.66
C PRO A 168 -7.18 15.22 -13.20
N LEU A 169 -6.63 16.27 -12.60
CA LEU A 169 -6.94 16.70 -11.23
C LEU A 169 -7.42 18.15 -11.22
N ARG A 170 -8.40 18.45 -10.36
CA ARG A 170 -8.83 19.83 -10.06
C ARG A 170 -7.71 20.58 -9.33
N ARG A 171 -7.69 21.92 -9.40
CA ARG A 171 -6.69 22.74 -8.69
C ARG A 171 -6.62 22.46 -7.18
N THR A 172 -7.76 22.21 -6.54
CA THR A 172 -7.81 21.84 -5.11
C THR A 172 -7.14 20.49 -4.84
N GLN A 173 -7.32 19.52 -5.75
CA GLN A 173 -6.67 18.22 -5.66
C GLN A 173 -5.16 18.33 -5.88
N GLN A 174 -4.71 19.18 -6.81
CA GLN A 174 -3.29 19.44 -7.03
C GLN A 174 -2.63 20.05 -5.79
N TRP A 175 -3.23 21.08 -5.19
CA TRP A 175 -2.71 21.69 -3.96
C TRP A 175 -2.71 20.72 -2.79
N PHE A 176 -3.76 19.91 -2.63
CA PHE A 176 -3.79 18.85 -1.63
C PHE A 176 -2.65 17.85 -1.84
N ALA A 177 -2.45 17.33 -3.06
CA ALA A 177 -1.36 16.40 -3.34
C ALA A 177 0.02 17.03 -3.10
N ALA A 178 0.22 18.30 -3.48
CA ALA A 178 1.46 19.02 -3.24
C ALA A 178 1.75 19.18 -1.73
N ALA A 179 0.73 19.54 -0.93
CA ALA A 179 0.86 19.63 0.51
C ALA A 179 1.17 18.25 1.14
N GLN A 180 0.49 17.19 0.68
CA GLN A 180 0.75 15.82 1.14
C GLN A 180 2.16 15.34 0.82
N PHE A 181 2.63 15.63 -0.39
CA PHE A 181 3.99 15.30 -0.82
C PHE A 181 5.03 16.06 0.00
N ALA A 182 4.85 17.38 0.20
CA ALA A 182 5.75 18.19 1.02
C ALA A 182 5.80 17.71 2.48
N ALA A 183 4.64 17.39 3.08
CA ALA A 183 4.57 16.84 4.43
C ALA A 183 5.30 15.49 4.53
N THR A 184 5.12 14.61 3.54
CA THR A 184 5.81 13.32 3.48
C THR A 184 7.32 13.49 3.33
N LEU A 185 7.77 14.44 2.49
CA LEU A 185 9.18 14.74 2.32
C LEU A 185 9.83 15.23 3.62
N VAL A 186 9.16 16.13 4.34
CA VAL A 186 9.61 16.58 5.67
C VAL A 186 9.67 15.40 6.64
N ALA A 187 8.66 14.53 6.66
CA ALA A 187 8.64 13.38 7.56
C ALA A 187 9.75 12.36 7.25
N ILE A 188 10.05 12.11 5.97
CA ILE A 188 11.18 11.28 5.54
C ILE A 188 12.50 11.91 5.97
N ALA A 189 12.68 13.22 5.76
CA ALA A 189 13.89 13.92 6.18
C ALA A 189 14.10 13.85 7.70
N LEU A 190 13.02 14.01 8.48
CA LEU A 190 13.06 13.86 9.93
C LEU A 190 13.41 12.44 10.36
N LEU A 191 12.85 11.41 9.70
CA LEU A 191 13.23 10.02 9.97
C LEU A 191 14.72 9.80 9.71
N LEU A 192 15.20 10.17 8.52
CA LEU A 192 16.61 10.01 8.14
C LEU A 192 17.56 10.79 9.05
N TRP A 193 17.13 11.94 9.59
CA TRP A 193 17.92 12.72 10.54
C TRP A 193 18.13 12.00 11.89
N HIS A 194 17.17 11.16 12.31
CA HIS A 194 17.19 10.50 13.62
C HIS A 194 17.45 8.99 13.56
N VAL A 195 17.49 8.40 12.35
CA VAL A 195 17.50 6.94 12.17
C VAL A 195 18.70 6.25 12.83
N ASP A 196 19.87 6.91 12.86
CA ASP A 196 21.09 6.36 13.45
C ASP A 196 21.00 6.13 14.97
N ALA A 197 20.06 6.82 15.63
CA ALA A 197 19.79 6.69 17.06
C ALA A 197 18.57 5.82 17.37
N MET A 198 17.85 5.33 16.35
CA MET A 198 16.62 4.56 16.53
C MET A 198 16.91 3.05 16.56
N PRO A 199 16.19 2.27 17.41
CA PRO A 199 16.11 0.83 17.23
C PRO A 199 15.63 0.50 15.81
N MET A 200 16.22 -0.53 15.20
CA MET A 200 15.90 -0.92 13.83
C MET A 200 14.40 -1.24 13.63
N VAL A 201 13.74 -1.78 14.66
CA VAL A 201 12.30 -2.07 14.64
C VAL A 201 11.47 -0.79 14.53
N ASP A 202 11.85 0.24 15.28
CA ASP A 202 11.13 1.53 15.28
C ASP A 202 11.30 2.25 13.95
N ALA A 203 12.53 2.25 13.42
CA ALA A 203 12.83 2.75 12.08
C ALA A 203 12.01 2.01 11.01
N ALA A 204 11.92 0.67 11.09
CA ALA A 204 11.12 -0.13 10.16
C ALA A 204 9.62 0.21 10.24
N ILE A 205 9.07 0.41 11.43
CA ILE A 205 7.66 0.80 11.62
C ILE A 205 7.40 2.17 11.00
N TRP A 206 8.29 3.14 11.21
CA TRP A 206 8.20 4.44 10.56
C TRP A 206 8.27 4.36 9.04
N CYS A 207 9.20 3.56 8.50
CA CYS A 207 9.31 3.30 7.06
C CYS A 207 8.01 2.75 6.48
N VAL A 208 7.35 1.80 7.16
CA VAL A 208 6.05 1.26 6.73
C VAL A 208 4.97 2.36 6.77
N GLY A 209 4.88 3.12 7.85
CA GLY A 209 3.90 4.21 7.99
C GLY A 209 4.04 5.28 6.90
N LEU A 210 5.28 5.70 6.61
CA LEU A 210 5.58 6.66 5.53
C LEU A 210 5.28 6.07 4.15
N SER A 211 5.61 4.80 3.92
CA SER A 211 5.29 4.10 2.67
C SER A 211 3.79 4.04 2.39
N ILE A 212 2.98 3.81 3.43
CA ILE A 212 1.50 3.89 3.35
C ILE A 212 1.07 5.31 2.95
N GLY A 213 1.71 6.34 3.50
CA GLY A 213 1.45 7.73 3.13
C GLY A 213 1.73 8.02 1.65
N VAL A 214 2.91 7.64 1.16
CA VAL A 214 3.28 7.80 -0.27
C VAL A 214 2.33 7.01 -1.17
N TRP A 215 2.02 5.78 -0.79
CA TRP A 215 1.06 4.95 -1.51
C TRP A 215 -0.32 5.61 -1.60
N ALA A 216 -0.86 6.11 -0.47
CA ALA A 216 -2.16 6.78 -0.46
C ALA A 216 -2.17 8.03 -1.35
N THR A 217 -1.09 8.83 -1.34
CA THR A 217 -0.95 9.99 -2.24
C THR A 217 -0.90 9.55 -3.71
N GLY A 218 -0.17 8.48 -4.04
CA GLY A 218 -0.13 7.91 -5.39
C GLY A 218 -1.52 7.46 -5.88
N ARG A 219 -2.23 6.70 -5.04
CA ARG A 219 -3.61 6.27 -5.30
C ARG A 219 -4.58 7.45 -5.50
N PHE A 220 -4.38 8.54 -4.77
CA PHE A 220 -5.13 9.80 -4.96
C PHE A 220 -4.81 10.48 -6.29
N LEU A 221 -3.53 10.58 -6.67
CA LEU A 221 -3.10 11.19 -7.94
C LEU A 221 -3.67 10.46 -9.17
N GLN A 222 -3.96 9.16 -9.05
CA GLN A 222 -4.64 8.39 -10.09
C GLN A 222 -6.16 8.30 -9.93
N GLY A 223 -6.77 9.12 -9.06
CA GLY A 223 -8.23 9.25 -8.93
C GLY A 223 -8.93 8.09 -8.21
N THR A 224 -8.19 7.23 -7.49
CA THR A 224 -8.77 6.03 -6.85
C THR A 224 -9.08 6.21 -5.36
N LEU A 225 -8.47 7.20 -4.71
CA LEU A 225 -8.82 7.65 -3.36
C LEU A 225 -9.31 9.10 -3.41
N SER A 226 -10.26 9.44 -2.56
CA SER A 226 -10.64 10.81 -2.25
C SER A 226 -9.69 11.45 -1.22
N MET A 227 -9.77 12.78 -1.05
CA MET A 227 -8.97 13.49 -0.03
C MET A 227 -9.23 12.95 1.38
N LEU A 228 -10.50 12.67 1.71
CA LEU A 228 -10.88 12.18 3.04
C LEU A 228 -10.37 10.76 3.31
N GLU A 229 -10.33 9.91 2.29
CA GLU A 229 -9.74 8.57 2.42
C GLU A 229 -8.22 8.65 2.64
N VAL A 230 -7.51 9.53 1.92
CA VAL A 230 -6.07 9.76 2.16
C VAL A 230 -5.82 10.21 3.59
N LEU A 231 -6.58 11.21 4.07
CA LEU A 231 -6.47 11.71 5.44
C LEU A 231 -6.77 10.62 6.48
N ALA A 232 -7.79 9.79 6.23
CA ALA A 232 -8.14 8.69 7.13
C ALA A 232 -7.02 7.64 7.21
N ILE A 233 -6.44 7.26 6.06
CA ILE A 233 -5.34 6.28 5.97
C ILE A 233 -4.08 6.82 6.68
N GLN A 234 -3.71 8.07 6.44
CA GLN A 234 -2.54 8.68 7.06
C GLN A 234 -2.73 8.88 8.56
N ALA A 235 -3.91 9.33 8.99
CA ALA A 235 -4.26 9.41 10.40
C ALA A 235 -4.19 8.02 11.04
N ALA A 236 -4.62 6.96 10.36
CA ALA A 236 -4.58 5.59 10.88
C ALA A 236 -3.14 5.12 11.07
N ALA A 237 -2.26 5.39 10.11
CA ALA A 237 -0.83 5.10 10.23
C ALA A 237 -0.21 5.85 11.42
N LEU A 238 -0.46 7.16 11.55
CA LEU A 238 0.07 7.97 12.65
C LEU A 238 -0.50 7.56 14.02
N ALA A 239 -1.79 7.26 14.09
CA ALA A 239 -2.44 6.76 15.31
C ALA A 239 -1.82 5.43 15.75
N THR A 240 -1.55 4.53 14.80
CA THR A 240 -0.91 3.23 15.05
C THR A 240 0.53 3.40 15.55
N VAL A 241 1.32 4.28 14.93
CA VAL A 241 2.70 4.59 15.36
C VAL A 241 2.71 5.23 16.76
N SER A 242 1.77 6.15 17.04
CA SER A 242 1.66 6.79 18.36
C SER A 242 1.28 5.81 19.48
N ALA A 243 0.57 4.72 19.17
CA ALA A 243 0.12 3.75 20.16
C ALA A 243 1.23 2.89 20.77
N ILE A 244 2.39 2.85 20.12
CA ILE A 244 3.60 2.19 20.64
C ILE A 244 4.62 3.20 21.19
N GLY A 245 4.21 4.46 21.39
CA GLY A 245 5.03 5.49 22.03
C GLY A 245 6.03 6.19 21.12
N LEU A 246 6.07 5.86 19.82
CA LEU A 246 7.00 6.47 18.87
C LEU A 246 6.62 7.90 18.45
N LEU A 247 5.39 8.33 18.74
CA LEU A 247 4.91 9.66 18.47
C LEU A 247 4.05 10.15 19.64
N GLY A 248 4.27 11.39 20.06
CA GLY A 248 3.36 12.06 21.00
C GLY A 248 1.95 12.19 20.41
N TRP A 249 1.00 12.70 21.19
CA TRP A 249 -0.36 13.04 20.69
C TRP A 249 -1.28 11.86 20.39
N HIS A 250 -1.03 10.67 20.95
CA HIS A 250 -1.91 9.51 20.74
C HIS A 250 -3.40 9.81 20.99
N ALA A 251 -3.71 10.56 22.05
CA ALA A 251 -5.09 10.96 22.38
C ALA A 251 -5.77 11.81 21.29
N LEU A 252 -4.98 12.62 20.55
CA LEU A 252 -5.47 13.41 19.42
C LEU A 252 -5.56 12.56 18.15
N LEU A 253 -4.56 11.70 17.91
CA LEU A 253 -4.45 10.94 16.66
C LEU A 253 -5.42 9.76 16.60
N LYS A 254 -5.65 9.07 17.72
CA LYS A 254 -6.49 7.86 17.77
C LYS A 254 -7.92 8.04 17.23
N PRO A 255 -8.63 9.15 17.51
CA PRO A 255 -10.00 9.33 16.99
C PRO A 255 -10.06 9.76 15.52
N LEU A 256 -9.00 10.40 14.99
CA LEU A 256 -9.01 11.04 13.66
C LEU A 256 -9.34 10.12 12.47
N PRO A 257 -8.85 8.86 12.40
CA PRO A 257 -9.17 7.96 11.30
C PRO A 257 -10.68 7.75 11.15
N ILE A 258 -11.37 7.57 12.27
CA ILE A 258 -12.82 7.34 12.30
C ILE A 258 -13.57 8.65 12.02
N VAL A 259 -13.08 9.80 12.51
CA VAL A 259 -13.65 11.11 12.14
C VAL A 259 -13.60 11.31 10.63
N PHE A 260 -12.45 11.09 9.99
CA PHE A 260 -12.35 11.19 8.53
C PHE A 260 -13.19 10.14 7.80
N ALA A 261 -13.32 8.93 8.34
CA ALA A 261 -14.22 7.91 7.80
C ALA A 261 -15.70 8.34 7.89
N ILE A 262 -16.13 9.01 8.96
CA ILE A 262 -17.48 9.57 9.12
C ILE A 262 -17.71 10.75 8.17
N LEU A 263 -16.72 11.62 7.99
CA LEU A 263 -16.82 12.73 7.03
C LEU A 263 -16.88 12.20 5.60
N PHE A 264 -16.03 11.22 5.28
CA PHE A 264 -16.10 10.50 4.01
C PHE A 264 -17.49 9.89 3.86
N VAL A 265 -17.96 9.17 4.90
CA VAL A 265 -19.35 8.78 5.22
C VAL A 265 -20.43 9.67 4.61
N ALA A 266 -20.49 10.86 5.21
CA ALA A 266 -21.54 11.85 5.10
C ALA A 266 -21.41 12.76 3.88
N ALA A 267 -20.21 12.95 3.32
CA ALA A 267 -19.97 13.91 2.24
C ALA A 267 -20.90 13.72 1.01
N PRO A 268 -21.18 12.50 0.53
CA PRO A 268 -22.14 12.28 -0.56
C PRO A 268 -23.62 12.23 -0.12
N ALA A 269 -23.89 11.97 1.17
CA ALA A 269 -25.25 11.91 1.71
C ALA A 269 -25.92 13.29 1.74
N LEU A 270 -25.13 14.36 1.66
CA LEU A 270 -25.59 15.74 1.51
C LEU A 270 -25.91 16.13 0.05
N SER A 271 -25.50 15.31 -0.95
CA SER A 271 -25.58 15.67 -2.37
C SER A 271 -26.39 14.70 -3.24
N THR A 272 -26.76 13.52 -2.74
CA THR A 272 -27.54 12.53 -3.51
C THR A 272 -28.60 11.83 -2.65
N ALA A 273 -29.74 11.51 -3.28
CA ALA A 273 -30.84 10.70 -2.73
C ALA A 273 -30.44 9.22 -2.56
N SER A 274 -29.33 8.96 -1.86
CA SER A 274 -28.93 7.62 -1.45
C SER A 274 -29.96 7.04 -0.48
N LYS A 275 -30.11 5.69 -0.44
CA LYS A 275 -31.04 5.03 0.49
C LYS A 275 -30.71 5.47 1.93
N PRO A 276 -31.59 6.24 2.60
CA PRO A 276 -31.23 6.97 3.82
C PRO A 276 -30.79 6.03 4.96
N TYR A 277 -31.35 4.82 4.99
CA TYR A 277 -31.07 3.82 6.03
C TYR A 277 -29.69 3.16 5.91
N PHE A 278 -29.11 3.05 4.70
CA PHE A 278 -27.80 2.42 4.53
C PHE A 278 -26.68 3.30 5.11
N SER A 279 -26.67 4.57 4.69
CA SER A 279 -25.71 5.56 5.18
C SER A 279 -25.91 5.85 6.67
N ALA A 280 -27.15 5.77 7.18
CA ALA A 280 -27.45 5.95 8.59
C ALA A 280 -26.82 4.86 9.47
N PHE A 281 -26.98 3.56 9.14
CA PHE A 281 -26.39 2.49 9.95
C PHE A 281 -24.86 2.50 9.90
N LEU A 282 -24.25 2.78 8.74
CA LEU A 282 -22.80 2.89 8.64
C LEU A 282 -22.27 4.07 9.46
N THR A 283 -22.91 5.23 9.37
CA THR A 283 -22.55 6.40 10.17
C THR A 283 -22.72 6.12 11.67
N ALA A 284 -23.83 5.48 12.07
CA ALA A 284 -24.05 5.11 13.46
C ALA A 284 -22.98 4.14 13.97
N ALA A 285 -22.64 3.09 13.22
CA ALA A 285 -21.59 2.15 13.58
C ALA A 285 -20.24 2.85 13.79
N LEU A 286 -19.88 3.79 12.90
CA LEU A 286 -18.66 4.57 13.02
C LEU A 286 -18.70 5.54 14.21
N LEU A 287 -19.84 6.17 14.52
CA LEU A 287 -19.99 7.05 15.70
C LEU A 287 -19.83 6.27 17.00
N PHE A 288 -20.42 5.08 17.11
CA PHE A 288 -20.23 4.21 18.27
C PHE A 288 -18.79 3.69 18.36
N SER A 289 -18.16 3.37 17.23
CA SER A 289 -16.75 3.00 17.18
C SER A 289 -15.85 4.15 17.66
N LEU A 290 -16.12 5.39 17.23
CA LEU A 290 -15.43 6.60 17.68
C LEU A 290 -15.58 6.81 19.19
N GLY A 291 -16.79 6.63 19.72
CA GLY A 291 -17.02 6.67 21.16
C GLY A 291 -16.23 5.59 21.90
N GLY A 292 -16.15 4.38 21.35
CA GLY A 292 -15.32 3.30 21.85
C GLY A 292 -13.83 3.67 21.86
N ASP A 293 -13.32 4.25 20.77
CA ASP A 293 -11.93 4.70 20.66
C ASP A 293 -11.56 5.74 21.73
N ILE A 294 -12.45 6.71 21.95
CA ILE A 294 -12.30 7.76 22.97
C ILE A 294 -12.35 7.16 24.37
N ALA A 295 -13.31 6.26 24.67
CA ALA A 295 -13.39 5.59 25.96
C ALA A 295 -12.12 4.77 26.25
N LEU A 296 -11.59 4.08 25.24
CA LEU A 296 -10.35 3.31 25.35
C LEU A 296 -9.07 4.16 25.36
N LEU A 297 -9.15 5.49 25.40
CA LEU A 297 -8.00 6.32 25.78
C LEU A 297 -7.70 6.21 27.29
N TRP A 298 -8.71 5.91 28.10
CA TRP A 298 -8.59 5.72 29.55
C TRP A 298 -9.18 4.38 29.98
N PRO A 299 -8.55 3.26 29.59
CA PRO A 299 -9.10 1.92 29.81
C PRO A 299 -9.26 1.58 31.29
N GLU A 300 -8.42 2.12 32.19
CA GLU A 300 -8.53 1.88 33.64
C GLU A 300 -9.89 2.28 34.22
N SER A 301 -10.54 3.29 33.64
CA SER A 301 -11.82 3.80 34.15
C SER A 301 -13.00 3.51 33.21
N TRP A 302 -12.76 3.42 31.90
CA TRP A 302 -13.82 3.40 30.89
C TRP A 302 -13.79 2.17 29.98
N PHE A 303 -13.01 1.13 30.31
CA PHE A 303 -12.91 -0.07 29.47
C PHE A 303 -14.27 -0.73 29.19
N ILE A 304 -15.12 -0.90 30.20
CA ILE A 304 -16.44 -1.53 30.03
C ILE A 304 -17.34 -0.66 29.14
N LEU A 305 -17.28 0.67 29.28
CA LEU A 305 -18.02 1.56 28.38
C LEU A 305 -17.51 1.41 26.94
N GLY A 306 -16.19 1.43 26.74
CA GLY A 306 -15.59 1.25 25.43
C GLY A 306 -16.04 -0.07 24.77
N LEU A 307 -16.00 -1.17 25.52
CA LEU A 307 -16.50 -2.48 25.08
C LEU A 307 -17.98 -2.43 24.70
N GLY A 308 -18.82 -1.78 25.52
CA GLY A 308 -20.25 -1.61 25.26
C GLY A 308 -20.52 -0.78 24.00
N LEU A 309 -19.76 0.29 23.76
CA LEU A 309 -19.90 1.12 22.56
C LEU A 309 -19.49 0.35 21.29
N PHE A 310 -18.39 -0.42 21.34
CA PHE A 310 -18.04 -1.30 20.23
C PHE A 310 -19.09 -2.39 20.00
N LEU A 311 -19.65 -2.98 21.05
CA LEU A 311 -20.74 -3.97 20.92
C LEU A 311 -21.95 -3.39 20.16
N ILE A 312 -22.33 -2.15 20.47
CA ILE A 312 -23.40 -1.44 19.76
C ILE A 312 -23.01 -1.19 18.30
N ALA A 313 -21.76 -0.78 18.04
CA ALA A 313 -21.25 -0.60 16.68
C ALA A 313 -21.36 -1.88 15.85
N HIS A 314 -20.98 -3.03 16.42
CA HIS A 314 -21.14 -4.35 15.77
C HIS A 314 -22.60 -4.66 15.44
N GLY A 315 -23.54 -4.31 16.32
CA GLY A 315 -24.98 -4.42 16.06
C GLY A 315 -25.43 -3.63 14.83
N PHE A 316 -24.94 -2.38 14.69
CA PHE A 316 -25.19 -1.57 13.50
C PHE A 316 -24.54 -2.14 12.24
N TYR A 317 -23.33 -2.70 12.33
CA TYR A 317 -22.70 -3.38 11.20
C TYR A 317 -23.46 -4.62 10.76
N ILE A 318 -23.96 -5.43 11.70
CA ILE A 318 -24.83 -6.57 11.39
C ILE A 318 -26.09 -6.09 10.64
N ALA A 319 -26.77 -5.06 11.15
CA ALA A 319 -27.95 -4.49 10.51
C ALA A 319 -27.66 -3.94 9.10
N LEU A 320 -26.50 -3.30 8.92
CA LEU A 320 -26.00 -2.82 7.63
C LEU A 320 -25.77 -3.98 6.65
N PHE A 321 -25.05 -5.02 7.07
CA PHE A 321 -24.72 -6.17 6.22
C PHE A 321 -25.92 -7.08 5.94
N ARG A 322 -26.98 -6.98 6.74
CA ARG A 322 -28.27 -7.65 6.47
C ARG A 322 -29.11 -6.92 5.41
N GLN A 323 -28.83 -5.66 5.07
CA GLN A 323 -29.67 -4.94 4.11
C GLN A 323 -29.71 -5.64 2.74
N GLY A 324 -30.93 -5.90 2.26
CA GLY A 324 -31.16 -6.61 1.00
C GLY A 324 -30.82 -8.10 1.03
N GLN A 325 -30.54 -8.66 2.21
CA GLN A 325 -30.18 -10.07 2.41
C GLN A 325 -31.01 -10.68 3.54
N VAL A 326 -31.05 -12.01 3.57
CA VAL A 326 -31.57 -12.75 4.73
C VAL A 326 -30.56 -12.72 5.88
N TRP A 327 -31.04 -13.05 7.08
CA TRP A 327 -30.16 -13.27 8.23
C TRP A 327 -29.29 -14.50 7.99
N PHE A 328 -27.98 -14.32 8.11
CA PHE A 328 -26.95 -15.34 7.96
C PHE A 328 -27.14 -16.22 6.70
N PRO A 329 -26.98 -15.64 5.48
CA PRO A 329 -27.31 -16.34 4.24
C PRO A 329 -26.54 -17.65 4.01
N SER A 330 -25.35 -17.80 4.60
CA SER A 330 -24.56 -19.02 4.54
C SER A 330 -24.48 -19.67 5.93
N ARG A 331 -25.12 -20.83 6.08
CA ARG A 331 -25.06 -21.64 7.30
C ARG A 331 -23.66 -22.14 7.58
N THR A 332 -22.90 -22.47 6.52
CA THR A 332 -21.50 -22.89 6.64
C THR A 332 -20.63 -21.77 7.17
N ALA A 333 -20.79 -20.54 6.66
CA ALA A 333 -20.06 -19.38 7.17
C ALA A 333 -20.42 -19.09 8.64
N LEU A 334 -21.71 -19.16 8.98
CA LEU A 334 -22.18 -19.01 10.36
C LEU A 334 -21.53 -20.02 11.29
N ALA A 335 -21.60 -21.32 10.95
CA ALA A 335 -21.02 -22.37 11.77
C ALA A 335 -19.50 -22.21 11.90
N ALA A 336 -18.79 -21.96 10.79
CA ALA A 336 -17.34 -21.82 10.80
C ALA A 336 -16.87 -20.65 11.69
N VAL A 337 -17.50 -19.48 11.56
CA VAL A 337 -17.11 -18.30 12.35
C VAL A 337 -17.48 -18.48 13.83
N LEU A 338 -18.64 -19.06 14.15
CA LEU A 338 -19.02 -19.34 15.54
C LEU A 338 -18.07 -20.36 16.19
N VAL A 339 -17.57 -21.35 15.45
CA VAL A 339 -16.54 -22.28 15.94
C VAL A 339 -15.24 -21.54 16.23
N VAL A 340 -14.81 -20.64 15.35
CA VAL A 340 -13.63 -19.79 15.59
C VAL A 340 -13.83 -18.92 16.83
N GLY A 341 -14.99 -18.25 16.95
CA GLY A 341 -15.34 -17.44 18.11
C GLY A 341 -15.38 -18.25 19.42
N ALA A 342 -15.99 -19.43 19.40
CA ALA A 342 -16.02 -20.33 20.55
C ALA A 342 -14.62 -20.82 20.95
N GLY A 343 -13.77 -21.14 19.96
CA GLY A 343 -12.38 -21.48 20.19
C GLY A 343 -11.60 -20.32 20.83
N MET A 344 -11.77 -19.10 20.31
CA MET A 344 -11.17 -17.90 20.90
C MET A 344 -11.66 -17.66 22.33
N TYR A 345 -12.97 -17.80 22.59
CA TYR A 345 -13.53 -17.69 23.92
C TYR A 345 -12.97 -18.73 24.90
N ALA A 346 -12.79 -19.97 24.44
CA ALA A 346 -12.16 -21.03 25.24
C ALA A 346 -10.70 -20.71 25.60
N VAL A 347 -9.96 -20.07 24.69
CA VAL A 347 -8.57 -19.63 24.94
C VAL A 347 -8.50 -18.55 26.03
N ILE A 348 -9.42 -17.58 26.03
CA ILE A 348 -9.43 -16.48 27.02
C ILE A 348 -10.13 -16.84 28.33
N TRP A 349 -10.96 -17.90 28.35
CA TRP A 349 -11.75 -18.31 29.51
C TRP A 349 -10.96 -18.43 30.83
N PRO A 350 -9.76 -19.03 30.87
CA PRO A 350 -8.99 -19.17 32.11
C PRO A 350 -8.59 -17.83 32.73
N GLY A 351 -8.44 -16.77 31.93
CA GLY A 351 -8.08 -15.44 32.39
C GLY A 351 -9.25 -14.55 32.82
N LEU A 352 -10.48 -15.03 32.64
CA LEU A 352 -11.69 -14.34 33.10
C LEU A 352 -12.03 -14.86 34.50
N SER A 353 -11.80 -14.06 35.55
CA SER A 353 -12.11 -14.44 36.93
C SER A 353 -13.53 -14.05 37.35
N ASP A 354 -14.02 -12.89 36.90
CA ASP A 354 -15.35 -12.36 37.23
C ASP A 354 -16.46 -13.02 36.37
N PRO A 355 -17.49 -13.64 36.99
CA PRO A 355 -18.64 -14.20 36.29
C PRO A 355 -19.38 -13.21 35.38
N VAL A 356 -19.49 -11.94 35.78
CA VAL A 356 -20.16 -10.90 34.96
C VAL A 356 -19.33 -10.61 33.72
N LEU A 357 -18.01 -10.49 33.89
CA LEU A 357 -17.08 -10.28 32.78
C LEU A 357 -17.08 -11.46 31.81
N LYS A 358 -17.17 -12.71 32.30
CA LYS A 358 -17.33 -13.90 31.44
C LYS A 358 -18.54 -13.78 30.52
N ILE A 359 -19.69 -13.43 31.09
CA ILE A 359 -20.93 -13.26 30.32
C ILE A 359 -20.77 -12.11 29.32
N ALA A 360 -20.24 -10.96 29.75
CA ALA A 360 -20.05 -9.80 28.88
C ALA A 360 -19.13 -10.12 27.68
N VAL A 361 -18.01 -10.80 27.92
CA VAL A 361 -17.08 -11.22 26.87
C VAL A 361 -17.70 -12.30 25.97
N ALA A 362 -18.46 -13.26 26.50
CA ALA A 362 -19.17 -14.25 25.70
C ALA A 362 -20.19 -13.61 24.75
N VAL A 363 -20.96 -12.64 25.24
CA VAL A 363 -21.89 -11.85 24.42
C VAL A 363 -21.13 -11.09 23.34
N TYR A 364 -20.01 -10.46 23.70
CA TYR A 364 -19.20 -9.71 22.75
C TYR A 364 -18.62 -10.58 21.64
N VAL A 365 -17.97 -11.68 21.99
CA VAL A 365 -17.42 -12.67 21.04
C VAL A 365 -18.52 -13.22 20.13
N SER A 366 -19.71 -13.47 20.68
CA SER A 366 -20.85 -13.92 19.89
C SER A 366 -21.28 -12.86 18.87
N VAL A 367 -21.45 -11.60 19.29
CA VAL A 367 -21.90 -10.52 18.41
C VAL A 367 -20.89 -10.23 17.30
N ILE A 368 -19.59 -10.14 17.60
CA ILE A 368 -18.57 -9.92 16.56
C ILE A 368 -18.47 -11.12 15.59
N SER A 369 -18.64 -12.35 16.10
CA SER A 369 -18.72 -13.55 15.26
C SER A 369 -19.94 -13.52 14.33
N LEU A 370 -21.10 -13.09 14.83
CA LEU A 370 -22.30 -12.92 14.02
C LEU A 370 -22.12 -11.82 12.97
N MET A 371 -21.43 -10.72 13.29
CA MET A 371 -21.07 -9.69 12.30
C MET A 371 -20.24 -10.27 11.16
N ALA A 372 -19.15 -10.99 11.47
CA ALA A 372 -18.30 -11.60 10.46
C ALA A 372 -19.05 -12.67 9.65
N ALA A 373 -19.86 -13.51 10.30
CA ALA A 373 -20.71 -14.50 9.63
C ALA A 373 -21.72 -13.86 8.66
N GLN A 374 -22.39 -12.78 9.07
CA GLN A 374 -23.33 -12.04 8.21
C GLN A 374 -22.61 -11.43 7.00
N ALA A 375 -21.42 -10.86 7.20
CA ALA A 375 -20.62 -10.26 6.13
C ALA A 375 -20.14 -11.31 5.11
N ILE A 376 -19.60 -12.44 5.58
CA ILE A 376 -19.19 -13.56 4.72
C ILE A 376 -20.41 -14.14 3.99
N GLY A 377 -21.51 -14.37 4.69
CA GLY A 377 -22.76 -14.86 4.09
C GLY A 377 -23.25 -13.93 2.98
N ARG A 378 -23.26 -12.62 3.21
CA ARG A 378 -23.57 -11.62 2.16
C ARG A 378 -22.65 -11.75 0.95
N ALA A 379 -21.34 -11.93 1.15
CA ALA A 379 -20.38 -12.07 0.05
C ALA A 379 -20.61 -13.35 -0.78
N THR A 380 -21.03 -14.45 -0.15
CA THR A 380 -21.34 -15.70 -0.88
C THR A 380 -22.57 -15.58 -1.79
N VAL A 381 -23.53 -14.72 -1.43
CA VAL A 381 -24.73 -14.47 -2.23
C VAL A 381 -24.47 -13.45 -3.32
N LEU A 382 -23.82 -12.32 -2.99
CA LEU A 382 -23.63 -11.23 -3.95
C LEU A 382 -22.48 -11.49 -4.94
N GLN A 383 -21.43 -12.17 -4.51
CA GLN A 383 -20.25 -12.51 -5.33
C GLN A 383 -19.54 -11.32 -6.00
N ASP A 384 -19.85 -10.10 -5.60
CA ASP A 384 -19.20 -8.88 -6.09
C ASP A 384 -17.92 -8.56 -5.30
N ALA A 385 -17.08 -7.66 -5.83
CA ALA A 385 -15.86 -7.25 -5.13
C ALA A 385 -16.13 -6.49 -3.81
N PRO A 386 -17.07 -5.52 -3.74
CA PRO A 386 -17.34 -4.80 -2.49
C PRO A 386 -17.76 -5.70 -1.33
N SER A 387 -18.68 -6.64 -1.54
CA SER A 387 -19.12 -7.59 -0.52
C SER A 387 -18.01 -8.49 -0.01
N ARG A 388 -17.12 -8.95 -0.90
CA ARG A 388 -15.92 -9.72 -0.52
C ARG A 388 -14.96 -8.88 0.34
N TRP A 389 -14.72 -7.62 -0.02
CA TRP A 389 -13.88 -6.74 0.80
C TRP A 389 -14.50 -6.42 2.16
N VAL A 390 -15.82 -6.26 2.26
CA VAL A 390 -16.52 -6.13 3.55
C VAL A 390 -16.39 -7.39 4.41
N ALA A 391 -16.48 -8.58 3.81
CA ALA A 391 -16.27 -9.84 4.52
C ALA A 391 -14.83 -9.99 5.05
N VAL A 392 -13.83 -9.66 4.22
CA VAL A 392 -12.42 -9.61 4.63
C VAL A 392 -12.24 -8.62 5.78
N ALA A 393 -12.80 -7.41 5.66
CA ALA A 393 -12.70 -6.39 6.68
C ALA A 393 -13.35 -6.81 8.01
N ALA A 394 -14.50 -7.48 7.99
CA ALA A 394 -15.13 -8.00 9.20
C ALA A 394 -14.26 -9.08 9.90
N CYS A 395 -13.55 -9.90 9.13
CA CYS A 395 -12.59 -10.87 9.69
C CYS A 395 -11.37 -10.18 10.30
N ILE A 396 -10.85 -9.12 9.65
CA ILE A 396 -9.75 -8.30 10.19
C ILE A 396 -10.19 -7.58 11.47
N PHE A 397 -11.44 -7.11 11.55
CA PHE A 397 -12.00 -6.53 12.78
C PHE A 397 -12.00 -7.57 13.90
N MET A 398 -12.50 -8.78 13.62
CA MET A 398 -12.49 -9.87 14.59
C MET A 398 -11.07 -10.24 15.06
N LEU A 399 -10.07 -10.14 14.18
CA LEU A 399 -8.66 -10.31 14.53
C LEU A 399 -8.15 -9.21 15.47
N SER A 400 -8.50 -7.94 15.21
CA SER A 400 -8.17 -6.82 16.12
C SER A 400 -8.65 -7.10 17.55
N ASP A 401 -9.91 -7.52 17.68
CA ASP A 401 -10.53 -7.73 18.99
C ASP A 401 -10.01 -9.00 19.67
N ALA A 402 -9.64 -10.02 18.90
CA ALA A 402 -8.89 -11.16 19.41
C ALA A 402 -7.53 -10.72 19.98
N CYS A 403 -6.80 -9.82 19.31
CA CYS A 403 -5.55 -9.25 19.83
C CYS A 403 -5.77 -8.49 21.15
N ILE A 404 -6.84 -7.70 21.26
CA ILE A 404 -7.22 -7.04 22.53
C ILE A 404 -7.47 -8.08 23.63
N ALA A 405 -8.27 -9.11 23.33
CA ALA A 405 -8.65 -10.13 24.30
C ALA A 405 -7.45 -10.96 24.76
N ILE A 406 -6.57 -11.38 23.84
CA ILE A 406 -5.33 -12.11 24.17
C ILE A 406 -4.43 -11.25 25.04
N ASN A 407 -4.17 -10.00 24.62
CA ASN A 407 -3.30 -9.08 25.34
C ASN A 407 -3.78 -8.82 26.77
N LYS A 408 -5.11 -8.77 26.97
CA LYS A 408 -5.71 -8.45 28.26
C LYS A 408 -5.93 -9.66 29.17
N PHE A 409 -6.33 -10.80 28.62
CA PHE A 409 -6.82 -11.93 29.41
C PHE A 409 -5.93 -13.18 29.32
N VAL A 410 -4.96 -13.24 28.40
CA VAL A 410 -4.11 -14.43 28.24
C VAL A 410 -2.66 -14.10 28.55
N THR A 411 -2.06 -13.23 27.74
CA THR A 411 -0.67 -12.81 27.88
C THR A 411 -0.46 -11.48 27.18
N PRO A 412 0.35 -10.56 27.74
CA PRO A 412 0.74 -9.35 27.04
C PRO A 412 1.37 -9.66 25.68
N LEU A 413 0.89 -9.00 24.63
CA LEU A 413 1.40 -9.13 23.27
C LEU A 413 2.49 -8.08 23.01
N PRO A 414 3.66 -8.47 22.47
CA PRO A 414 4.65 -7.51 21.99
C PRO A 414 4.04 -6.57 20.95
N TRP A 415 4.22 -5.26 21.15
CA TRP A 415 3.66 -4.22 20.29
C TRP A 415 2.14 -4.34 20.10
N ALA A 416 1.38 -4.74 21.13
CA ALA A 416 -0.08 -4.90 21.06
C ALA A 416 -0.79 -3.71 20.40
N GLY A 417 -0.40 -2.46 20.75
CA GLY A 417 -0.96 -1.24 20.16
C GLY A 417 -0.81 -1.16 18.63
N LEU A 418 0.32 -1.63 18.09
CA LEU A 418 0.57 -1.71 16.65
C LEU A 418 -0.42 -2.67 15.98
N TRP A 419 -0.49 -3.92 16.48
CA TRP A 419 -1.32 -4.97 15.86
C TRP A 419 -2.81 -4.66 15.97
N ILE A 420 -3.25 -4.20 17.14
CA ILE A 420 -4.65 -3.86 17.40
C ILE A 420 -5.08 -2.71 16.48
N LEU A 421 -4.35 -1.58 16.47
CA LEU A 421 -4.79 -0.42 15.70
C LEU A 421 -4.60 -0.60 14.19
N ALA A 422 -3.53 -1.26 13.74
CA ALA A 422 -3.33 -1.54 12.32
C ALA A 422 -4.47 -2.38 11.75
N THR A 423 -4.88 -3.45 12.45
CA THR A 423 -5.98 -4.31 12.02
C THR A 423 -7.33 -3.59 12.17
N TYR A 424 -7.58 -2.92 13.29
CA TYR A 424 -8.81 -2.16 13.54
C TYR A 424 -9.07 -1.09 12.47
N TYR A 425 -8.12 -0.18 12.22
CA TYR A 425 -8.32 0.87 11.24
C TYR A 425 -8.40 0.33 9.81
N THR A 426 -7.63 -0.72 9.49
CA THR A 426 -7.77 -1.40 8.19
C THR A 426 -9.19 -1.92 7.99
N ALA A 427 -9.76 -2.58 9.00
CA ALA A 427 -11.14 -3.06 8.95
C ALA A 427 -12.15 -1.92 8.77
N GLN A 428 -12.05 -0.87 9.59
CA GLN A 428 -12.96 0.27 9.55
C GLN A 428 -12.94 0.99 8.19
N LEU A 429 -11.75 1.26 7.65
CA LEU A 429 -11.60 1.96 6.38
C LEU A 429 -12.07 1.11 5.18
N LEU A 430 -11.81 -0.20 5.20
CA LEU A 430 -12.34 -1.11 4.19
C LEU A 430 -13.87 -1.20 4.24
N ILE A 431 -14.47 -1.30 5.43
CA ILE A 431 -15.94 -1.27 5.58
C ILE A 431 -16.49 0.07 5.08
N ALA A 432 -15.92 1.20 5.49
CA ALA A 432 -16.40 2.53 5.11
C ALA A 432 -16.38 2.76 3.58
N ARG A 433 -15.37 2.20 2.90
CA ARG A 433 -15.19 2.29 1.44
C ARG A 433 -16.09 1.30 0.68
N HIS A 434 -16.14 0.04 1.10
CA HIS A 434 -16.75 -1.04 0.32
C HIS A 434 -18.19 -1.39 0.72
N ALA A 435 -18.65 -0.97 1.91
CA ALA A 435 -20.05 -1.18 2.27
C ALA A 435 -20.96 -0.31 1.40
N ARG A 436 -20.52 0.89 0.99
CA ARG A 436 -21.33 1.81 0.18
C ARG A 436 -21.88 1.16 -1.08
N PRO A 437 -23.13 1.47 -1.47
CA PRO A 437 -23.58 1.21 -2.82
C PRO A 437 -22.62 1.92 -3.80
N PRO A 438 -22.24 1.29 -4.92
CA PRO A 438 -21.47 1.99 -5.94
C PRO A 438 -22.25 3.24 -6.36
N HIS A 439 -21.54 4.38 -6.47
CA HIS A 439 -22.10 5.52 -7.18
C HIS A 439 -22.46 5.07 -8.60
N PRO A 440 -23.64 5.43 -9.15
CA PRO A 440 -23.82 5.32 -10.59
C PRO A 440 -22.68 6.12 -11.23
N ALA A 441 -21.91 5.47 -12.11
CA ALA A 441 -20.85 6.13 -12.85
C ALA A 441 -21.46 7.35 -13.56
N VAL A 442 -20.90 8.54 -13.27
CA VAL A 442 -21.20 9.76 -14.01
C VAL A 442 -20.39 9.75 -15.29
#